data_AF-A0A6P5XYJ9-F1
#
_entry.id   AF-A0A6P5XYJ9-F1
#
_cell.length_a   1.000
_cell.length_b   1.000
_cell.length_c   1.000
_cell.angle_alpha   90.00
_cell.angle_beta   90.00
_cell.angle_gamma   90.00
#
_symmetry.space_group_name_H-M   'P 1'
#
loop_
_entity.id
_entity.type
_entity.pdbx_description
1 polymer ?
#
loop_
_entity_poly.entity_id
_entity_poly.type
_entity_poly.pdbx_seq_one_letter_code
_entity_poly.pdbx_strand_id
1 'polypeptide(L)'
;MKGSVLFTCLNQSKEVIVEVIAMNRGVESARALAENSLPEKVWLKQQFAIGVNDVTRVLERMAPTVENGSSAQSPCVRLQAILLAADCNPKWLIKHLPTLALSRKVPLMIVRDDKKGSLRLGELVKLKTAIAIGVKARGNAINQIIQELLDGDEVNQGALLEVQ
;
A
#
# COMPACT_ATOMS: atom_id res chain seq x y z
N MET A 1 -2.63 -0.20 26.82
CA MET A 1 -3.18 1.04 26.24
C MET A 1 -2.97 0.96 24.74
N LYS A 2 -4.03 0.68 23.98
CA LYS A 2 -3.97 0.55 22.51
C LYS A 2 -4.16 1.95 21.94
N GLY A 3 -3.14 2.45 21.23
CA GLY A 3 -3.18 3.72 20.53
C GLY A 3 -4.18 3.65 19.38
N SER A 4 -5.09 4.62 19.32
CA SER A 4 -6.10 4.73 18.26
C SER A 4 -5.70 5.83 17.31
N VAL A 5 -5.54 5.50 16.03
CA VAL A 5 -4.81 6.38 15.13
C VAL A 5 -5.43 6.42 13.73
N LEU A 6 -5.71 7.66 13.32
CA LEU A 6 -6.68 8.10 12.32
C LEU A 6 -6.09 8.08 10.90
N PHE A 7 -6.70 7.48 9.88
CA PHE A 7 -6.19 7.54 8.51
C PHE A 7 -6.99 8.56 7.69
N THR A 8 -6.35 9.27 6.76
CA THR A 8 -7.04 10.03 5.70
C THR A 8 -6.55 9.50 4.36
N CYS A 9 -7.44 8.83 3.64
CA CYS A 9 -7.29 8.69 2.20
C CYS A 9 -7.46 10.08 1.58
N LEU A 10 -6.74 10.39 0.50
CA LEU A 10 -7.11 11.50 -0.39
C LEU A 10 -8.32 11.09 -1.25
N ASN A 11 -9.36 10.65 -0.56
CA ASN A 11 -10.78 10.54 -0.85
C ASN A 11 -11.34 9.51 0.14
N GLN A 12 -12.05 10.04 1.14
CA GLN A 12 -12.88 9.37 2.14
C GLN A 12 -12.19 8.81 3.40
N SER A 13 -12.89 9.05 4.52
CA SER A 13 -12.41 9.04 5.89
C SER A 13 -12.92 7.81 6.64
N LYS A 14 -12.17 6.71 6.72
CA LYS A 14 -12.42 5.62 7.69
C LYS A 14 -11.12 4.96 8.19
N GLU A 15 -11.16 4.47 9.42
CA GLU A 15 -10.03 4.07 10.27
C GLU A 15 -9.49 2.67 9.98
N VAL A 16 -8.16 2.55 9.88
CA VAL A 16 -7.44 1.32 9.49
C VAL A 16 -6.48 0.91 10.61
N ILE A 17 -7.00 0.36 11.70
CA ILE A 17 -6.18 -0.20 12.80
C ILE A 17 -6.09 -1.74 12.69
N VAL A 18 -7.03 -2.36 11.98
CA VAL A 18 -7.19 -3.83 11.92
C VAL A 18 -6.24 -4.49 10.89
N GLU A 19 -5.62 -3.71 10.00
CA GLU A 19 -5.04 -4.26 8.76
C GLU A 19 -3.55 -4.61 8.78
N VAL A 20 -2.70 -3.97 9.59
CA VAL A 20 -1.24 -4.30 9.56
C VAL A 20 -0.99 -5.73 10.07
N ILE A 21 -1.79 -6.18 11.05
CA ILE A 21 -1.73 -7.56 11.55
C ILE A 21 -2.25 -8.54 10.49
N ALA A 22 -3.35 -8.19 9.80
CA ALA A 22 -3.88 -8.99 8.70
C ALA A 22 -2.84 -9.07 7.55
N MET A 23 -2.21 -7.96 7.19
CA MET A 23 -1.14 -7.93 6.20
C MET A 23 0.07 -8.78 6.60
N ASN A 24 0.49 -8.75 7.87
CA ASN A 24 1.56 -9.64 8.35
C ASN A 24 1.20 -11.11 8.16
N ARG A 25 -0.04 -11.50 8.48
CA ARG A 25 -0.54 -12.85 8.20
C ARG A 25 -0.52 -13.15 6.70
N GLY A 26 -0.97 -12.22 5.86
CA GLY A 26 -0.92 -12.34 4.41
C GLY A 26 0.50 -12.54 3.87
N VAL A 27 1.48 -11.82 4.44
CA VAL A 27 2.90 -11.95 4.12
C VAL A 27 3.41 -13.33 4.52
N GLU A 28 3.09 -13.80 5.73
CA GLU A 28 3.47 -15.13 6.21
C GLU A 28 2.85 -16.25 5.38
N SER A 29 1.56 -16.16 5.04
CA SER A 29 0.88 -17.12 4.16
C SER A 29 1.45 -17.12 2.75
N ALA A 30 1.64 -15.96 2.14
CA ALA A 30 2.25 -15.85 0.80
C ALA A 30 3.70 -16.37 0.79
N ARG A 31 4.41 -16.25 1.92
CA ARG A 31 5.76 -16.78 2.08
C ARG A 31 5.76 -18.31 2.23
N ALA A 32 4.85 -18.86 3.02
CA ALA A 32 4.73 -20.31 3.24
C ALA A 32 4.41 -21.06 1.94
N LEU A 33 3.64 -20.45 1.04
CA LEU A 33 3.29 -21.01 -0.28
C LEU A 33 4.42 -20.89 -1.33
N ALA A 34 5.50 -20.17 -1.03
CA ALA A 34 6.62 -20.02 -1.97
C ALA A 34 7.58 -21.22 -1.87
N GLU A 35 7.31 -22.27 -2.65
CA GLU A 35 7.96 -23.60 -2.60
C GLU A 35 9.51 -23.62 -2.75
N ASN A 36 10.12 -22.54 -3.25
CA ASN A 36 11.59 -22.38 -3.38
C ASN A 36 12.04 -21.01 -2.88
N SER A 37 11.91 -20.80 -1.57
CA SER A 37 11.91 -19.47 -0.99
C SER A 37 13.27 -18.76 -1.15
N LEU A 38 13.30 -17.72 -2.01
CA LEU A 38 14.41 -16.77 -2.12
C LEU A 38 14.77 -16.21 -0.73
N PRO A 39 16.00 -15.73 -0.49
CA PRO A 39 16.33 -15.04 0.76
C PRO A 39 15.28 -13.99 1.09
N GLU A 40 14.88 -13.89 2.36
CA GLU A 40 13.72 -13.11 2.81
C GLU A 40 13.68 -11.69 2.21
N LYS A 41 14.83 -11.00 2.24
CA LYS A 41 15.00 -9.66 1.68
C LYS A 41 14.75 -9.58 0.17
N VAL A 42 15.13 -10.61 -0.58
CA VAL A 42 14.92 -10.69 -2.03
C VAL A 42 13.45 -10.92 -2.33
N TRP A 43 12.81 -11.82 -1.58
CA TRP A 43 11.38 -12.11 -1.74
C TRP A 43 10.50 -10.90 -1.36
N LEU A 44 10.79 -10.22 -0.26
CA LEU A 44 10.07 -9.00 0.14
C LEU A 44 10.15 -7.92 -0.95
N LYS A 45 11.32 -7.75 -1.60
CA LYS A 45 11.46 -6.83 -2.73
C LYS A 45 10.69 -7.25 -3.98
N GLN A 46 10.31 -8.52 -4.12
CA GLN A 46 9.43 -8.96 -5.21
C GLN A 46 7.96 -8.62 -4.96
N GLN A 47 7.54 -8.58 -3.69
CA GLN A 47 6.18 -8.26 -3.25
C GLN A 47 5.97 -6.76 -3.01
N PHE A 48 7.01 -6.05 -2.56
CA PHE A 48 6.92 -4.65 -2.15
C PHE A 48 7.93 -3.76 -2.88
N ALA A 49 7.58 -2.48 -3.04
CA ALA A 49 8.50 -1.38 -3.29
C ALA A 49 8.69 -0.64 -1.96
N ILE A 50 9.93 -0.59 -1.45
CA ILE A 50 10.19 -0.11 -0.08
C ILE A 50 10.93 1.22 -0.10
N GLY A 51 10.35 2.22 0.57
CA GLY A 51 10.85 3.59 0.61
C GLY A 51 10.36 4.44 -0.55
N VAL A 52 10.42 5.77 -0.36
CA VAL A 52 9.93 6.76 -1.32
C VAL A 52 10.58 6.55 -2.70
N ASN A 53 11.89 6.31 -2.76
CA ASN A 53 12.61 6.16 -4.02
C ASN A 53 12.16 4.94 -4.84
N ASP A 54 11.87 3.80 -4.21
CA ASP A 54 11.45 2.62 -4.98
C ASP A 54 9.98 2.74 -5.39
N VAL A 55 9.13 3.31 -4.52
CA VAL A 55 7.71 3.58 -4.85
C VAL A 55 7.59 4.55 -6.03
N THR A 56 8.30 5.69 -5.99
CA THR A 56 8.33 6.67 -7.08
C THR A 56 8.86 6.05 -8.38
N ARG A 57 9.98 5.34 -8.30
CA ARG A 57 10.57 4.65 -9.46
C ARG A 57 9.61 3.67 -10.12
N VAL A 58 8.81 2.94 -9.34
CA VAL A 58 7.78 2.04 -9.90
C VAL A 58 6.64 2.85 -10.52
N LEU A 59 6.11 3.85 -9.82
CA LEU A 59 5.02 4.70 -10.34
C LEU A 59 5.40 5.41 -11.65
N GLU A 60 6.62 5.94 -11.74
CA GLU A 60 7.10 6.63 -12.95
C GLU A 60 7.19 5.69 -14.16
N ARG A 61 7.61 4.45 -13.93
CA ARG A 61 7.78 3.40 -14.95
C ARG A 61 6.51 2.64 -15.30
N MET A 62 5.44 2.76 -14.51
CA MET A 62 4.13 2.29 -14.95
C MET A 62 3.78 3.01 -16.26
N ALA A 63 2.95 2.45 -17.13
CA ALA A 63 2.41 3.25 -18.23
C ALA A 63 1.48 4.31 -17.62
N PRO A 64 1.48 5.57 -18.10
CA PRO A 64 0.41 6.49 -17.77
C PRO A 64 -0.90 5.91 -18.29
N THR A 65 -2.00 6.10 -17.56
CA THR A 65 -3.34 5.61 -17.93
C THR A 65 -3.91 6.47 -19.07
N VAL A 66 -3.22 6.51 -20.20
CA VAL A 66 -3.71 7.07 -21.45
C VAL A 66 -3.94 5.89 -22.36
N GLU A 67 -5.20 5.64 -22.69
CA GLU A 67 -5.57 4.70 -23.74
C GLU A 67 -4.95 5.22 -25.04
N ASN A 68 -3.78 4.70 -25.42
CA ASN A 68 -3.38 4.64 -26.82
C ASN A 68 -2.22 3.66 -26.99
N GLY A 69 -2.43 2.74 -27.92
CA GLY A 69 -1.58 1.59 -28.17
C GLY A 69 -0.16 1.98 -28.52
N SER A 70 0.80 1.44 -27.77
CA SER A 70 2.17 1.29 -28.20
C SER A 70 2.83 0.18 -27.40
N SER A 71 3.10 -0.92 -28.08
CA SER A 71 3.73 -2.14 -27.57
C SER A 71 5.24 -1.93 -27.49
N ALA A 72 5.72 -1.54 -26.32
CA ALA A 72 7.09 -1.78 -25.88
C ALA A 72 7.04 -2.13 -24.39
N GLN A 73 6.47 -3.29 -24.07
CA GLN A 73 6.27 -3.73 -22.69
C GLN A 73 7.61 -4.17 -22.08
N SER A 74 8.34 -3.22 -21.51
CA SER A 74 9.19 -3.53 -20.35
C SER A 74 8.32 -4.20 -19.28
N PRO A 75 8.84 -5.16 -18.47
CA PRO A 75 8.02 -5.86 -17.48
C PRO A 75 7.38 -4.84 -16.52
N CYS A 76 6.10 -4.57 -16.75
CA CYS A 76 5.36 -3.50 -16.10
C CYS A 76 4.96 -3.97 -14.71
N VAL A 77 5.85 -3.80 -13.73
CA VAL A 77 5.51 -3.97 -12.32
C VAL A 77 4.50 -2.88 -11.96
N ARG A 78 3.28 -3.27 -11.62
CA ARG A 78 2.21 -2.36 -11.17
C ARG A 78 2.08 -2.38 -9.66
N LEU A 79 1.79 -1.23 -9.07
CA LEU A 79 1.37 -1.13 -7.68
C LEU A 79 -0.15 -1.27 -7.60
N GLN A 80 -0.63 -2.10 -6.67
CA GLN A 80 -2.05 -2.19 -6.31
C GLN A 80 -2.42 -1.08 -5.33
N ALA A 81 -1.54 -0.76 -4.38
CA ALA A 81 -1.74 0.29 -3.38
C ALA A 81 -0.41 0.81 -2.83
N ILE A 82 -0.46 1.98 -2.19
CA ILE A 82 0.66 2.59 -1.47
C ILE A 82 0.26 2.80 -0.01
N LEU A 83 1.08 2.33 0.91
CA LEU A 83 1.02 2.60 2.34
C LEU A 83 2.04 3.69 2.68
N LEU A 84 1.60 4.79 3.29
CA LEU A 84 2.44 5.94 3.58
C LEU A 84 2.38 6.31 5.06
N ALA A 85 3.50 6.30 5.75
CA ALA A 85 3.56 6.66 7.15
C ALA A 85 3.33 8.18 7.38
N ALA A 86 2.41 8.55 8.28
CA ALA A 86 2.12 9.95 8.58
C ALA A 86 3.14 10.64 9.48
N ASP A 87 3.97 9.87 10.17
CA ASP A 87 5.03 10.32 11.07
C ASP A 87 6.34 10.68 10.32
N CYS A 88 6.32 10.68 8.99
CA CYS A 88 7.45 11.11 8.17
C CYS A 88 7.84 12.56 8.46
N ASN A 89 9.08 12.76 8.91
CA ASN A 89 9.70 14.05 9.09
C ASN A 89 11.12 14.01 8.47
N PRO A 90 11.46 14.87 7.50
CA PRO A 90 10.66 16.00 7.00
C PRO A 90 9.57 15.61 5.98
N LYS A 91 8.45 16.36 6.00
CA LYS A 91 7.29 16.09 5.11
C LYS A 91 7.56 16.31 3.62
N TRP A 92 8.60 17.06 3.25
CA TRP A 92 8.91 17.33 1.84
C TRP A 92 9.29 16.05 1.07
N LEU A 93 9.84 15.04 1.75
CA LEU A 93 10.19 13.75 1.16
C LEU A 93 9.00 13.03 0.55
N ILE A 94 7.80 13.24 1.08
CA ILE A 94 6.59 12.53 0.66
C ILE A 94 5.60 13.45 -0.08
N LYS A 95 5.92 14.73 -0.26
CA LYS A 95 5.01 15.74 -0.82
C LYS A 95 4.54 15.42 -2.25
N HIS A 96 5.40 14.79 -3.04
CA HIS A 96 5.12 14.47 -4.45
C HIS A 96 4.34 13.15 -4.62
N LEU A 97 4.35 12.26 -3.62
CA LEU A 97 3.76 10.93 -3.73
C LEU A 97 2.25 10.95 -4.01
N PRO A 98 1.42 11.79 -3.35
CA PRO A 98 -0.02 11.82 -3.62
C PRO A 98 -0.37 12.17 -5.07
N THR A 99 0.26 13.21 -5.62
CA THR A 99 0.05 13.62 -7.02
C THR A 99 0.48 12.51 -7.99
N LEU A 100 1.62 11.88 -7.73
CA LEU A 100 2.14 10.81 -8.57
C LEU A 100 1.24 9.56 -8.52
N ALA A 101 0.76 9.18 -7.34
CA ALA A 101 -0.16 8.05 -7.16
C ALA A 101 -1.50 8.29 -7.87
N LEU A 102 -2.07 9.49 -7.72
CA LEU A 102 -3.32 9.90 -8.38
C LEU A 102 -3.20 9.84 -9.91
N SER A 103 -2.10 10.35 -10.47
CA SER A 103 -1.83 10.30 -11.92
C SER A 103 -1.83 8.86 -12.48
N ARG A 104 -1.42 7.88 -11.66
CA ARG A 104 -1.37 6.46 -12.06
C ARG A 104 -2.57 5.66 -11.59
N LYS A 105 -3.59 6.31 -11.01
CA LYS A 105 -4.78 5.68 -10.42
C LYS A 105 -4.43 4.60 -9.38
N VAL A 106 -3.38 4.83 -8.59
CA VAL A 106 -2.98 3.92 -7.50
C VAL A 106 -3.50 4.49 -6.17
N PRO A 107 -4.29 3.72 -5.39
CA PRO A 107 -4.78 4.18 -4.09
C PRO A 107 -3.63 4.37 -3.10
N LEU A 108 -3.71 5.44 -2.31
CA LEU A 108 -2.73 5.80 -1.29
C LEU A 108 -3.39 5.86 0.08
N MET A 109 -2.93 5.01 0.99
CA MET A 109 -3.41 4.86 2.36
C MET A 109 -2.38 5.41 3.35
N ILE A 110 -2.80 6.28 4.28
CA ILE A 110 -1.88 6.96 5.20
C ILE A 110 -1.84 6.27 6.56
N VAL A 111 -0.78 5.53 6.85
CA VAL A 111 -0.53 4.86 8.13
C VAL A 111 -0.26 5.83 9.26
N ARG A 112 -1.22 5.93 10.18
CA ARG A 112 -1.02 6.62 11.46
C ARG A 112 -0.98 5.56 12.56
N ASP A 113 0.02 5.62 13.43
CA ASP A 113 0.07 4.84 14.69
C ASP A 113 0.79 5.63 15.80
N ASP A 114 0.19 6.62 16.49
CA ASP A 114 0.81 7.34 17.62
C ASP A 114 2.24 7.83 17.35
N LYS A 115 2.48 8.35 16.13
CA LYS A 115 3.80 8.74 15.61
C LYS A 115 4.81 7.58 15.42
N LYS A 116 4.32 6.36 15.22
CA LYS A 116 5.06 5.11 14.97
C LYS A 116 4.55 4.39 13.71
N GLY A 117 3.85 5.09 12.82
CA GLY A 117 3.39 4.51 11.55
C GLY A 117 4.56 3.95 10.73
N SER A 118 5.69 4.65 10.74
CA SER A 118 6.90 4.21 10.07
C SER A 118 7.52 2.95 10.68
N LEU A 119 7.40 2.77 12.00
CA LEU A 119 7.82 1.55 12.70
C LEU A 119 6.95 0.36 12.27
N ARG A 120 5.62 0.53 12.23
CA ARG A 120 4.68 -0.52 11.80
C ARG A 120 4.89 -0.95 10.36
N LEU A 121 5.13 0.01 9.47
CA LEU A 121 5.51 -0.32 8.10
C LEU A 121 6.86 -1.05 8.05
N GLY A 122 7.82 -0.66 8.87
CA GLY A 122 9.11 -1.36 8.99
C GLY A 122 8.93 -2.83 9.38
N GLU A 123 8.13 -3.11 10.41
CA GLU A 123 7.84 -4.46 10.90
C GLU A 123 7.29 -5.38 9.79
N LEU A 124 6.39 -4.85 8.94
CA LEU A 124 5.81 -5.58 7.79
C LEU A 124 6.85 -6.09 6.80
N VAL A 125 7.94 -5.34 6.61
CA VAL A 125 9.02 -5.67 5.66
C VAL A 125 10.32 -6.03 6.36
N LYS A 126 10.26 -6.41 7.65
CA LYS A 126 11.42 -6.85 8.46
C LYS A 126 12.55 -5.83 8.50
N LEU A 127 12.20 -4.55 8.55
CA LEU A 127 13.10 -3.42 8.73
C LEU A 127 12.77 -2.67 10.02
N LYS A 128 13.68 -1.81 10.48
CA LYS A 128 13.43 -0.97 11.67
C LYS A 128 12.32 0.03 11.42
N THR A 129 12.31 0.67 10.25
CA THR A 129 11.28 1.63 9.84
C THR A 129 11.13 1.62 8.32
N ALA A 130 9.97 2.03 7.83
CA ALA A 130 9.72 2.33 6.43
C ALA A 130 8.75 3.52 6.33
N ILE A 131 9.05 4.48 5.45
CA ILE A 131 8.19 5.67 5.26
C ILE A 131 7.08 5.39 4.26
N ALA A 132 7.38 4.64 3.20
CA ALA A 132 6.44 4.31 2.14
C ALA A 132 6.63 2.86 1.72
N ILE A 133 5.54 2.15 1.47
CA ILE A 133 5.52 0.80 0.93
C ILE A 133 4.52 0.75 -0.22
N GLY A 134 4.98 0.41 -1.41
CA GLY A 134 4.11 0.07 -2.54
C GLY A 134 3.86 -1.43 -2.56
N VAL A 135 2.60 -1.86 -2.54
CA VAL A 135 2.23 -3.26 -2.71
C VAL A 135 2.17 -3.58 -4.19
N LYS A 136 3.00 -4.52 -4.67
CA LYS A 136 3.03 -4.92 -6.09
C LYS A 136 1.85 -5.87 -6.37
N ALA A 137 1.18 -5.67 -7.50
CA ALA A 137 0.08 -6.52 -7.94
C ALA A 137 0.63 -7.89 -8.41
N ARG A 138 0.58 -8.90 -7.54
CA ARG A 138 1.10 -10.25 -7.80
C ARG A 138 0.03 -11.34 -7.72
N GLY A 139 -1.19 -11.01 -7.30
CA GLY A 139 -2.31 -11.94 -7.16
C GLY A 139 -2.17 -12.91 -5.99
N ASN A 140 -1.42 -12.56 -4.95
CA ASN A 140 -1.23 -13.41 -3.77
C ASN A 140 -2.15 -12.98 -2.60
N ALA A 141 -2.02 -13.67 -1.45
CA ALA A 141 -2.80 -13.37 -0.24
C ALA A 141 -2.67 -11.91 0.24
N ILE A 142 -1.51 -11.26 0.02
CA ILE A 142 -1.32 -9.83 0.35
C ILE A 142 -2.24 -8.98 -0.52
N ASN A 143 -2.35 -9.30 -1.81
CA ASN A 143 -3.20 -8.57 -2.74
C ASN A 143 -4.68 -8.79 -2.46
N GLN A 144 -5.08 -9.99 -2.01
CA GLN A 144 -6.45 -10.29 -1.60
C GLN A 144 -6.85 -9.45 -0.39
N ILE A 145 -5.99 -9.40 0.63
CA ILE A 145 -6.22 -8.54 1.80
C ILE A 145 -6.37 -7.10 1.32
N ILE A 146 -5.41 -6.53 0.58
CA ILE A 146 -5.54 -5.16 0.07
C ILE A 146 -6.83 -4.95 -0.72
N GLN A 147 -7.26 -5.93 -1.52
CA GLN A 147 -8.50 -5.84 -2.26
C GLN A 147 -9.72 -5.78 -1.33
N GLU A 148 -9.79 -6.62 -0.30
CA GLU A 148 -10.86 -6.57 0.71
C GLU A 148 -10.93 -5.22 1.43
N LEU A 149 -9.78 -4.58 1.66
CA LEU A 149 -9.70 -3.26 2.31
C LEU A 149 -10.18 -2.14 1.38
N LEU A 150 -9.97 -2.30 0.08
CA LEU A 150 -10.47 -1.38 -0.95
C LEU A 150 -11.97 -1.63 -1.23
N ASP A 151 -12.43 -2.88 -1.26
CA ASP A 151 -13.81 -3.27 -1.59
C ASP A 151 -14.78 -3.08 -0.43
N GLY A 152 -14.28 -3.06 0.82
CA GLY A 152 -15.07 -2.75 2.02
C GLY A 152 -15.77 -1.38 1.99
N ASP A 153 -15.47 -0.55 0.99
CA ASP A 153 -16.12 0.72 0.67
C ASP A 153 -17.43 0.59 -0.13
N GLU A 154 -17.69 -0.52 -0.84
CA GLU A 154 -18.88 -0.66 -1.71
C GLU A 154 -20.14 -1.18 -0.96
N VAL A 155 -19.98 -2.08 0.02
CA VAL A 155 -21.13 -2.76 0.66
C VAL A 155 -21.93 -1.86 1.62
N ASN A 156 -21.37 -0.72 2.05
CA ASN A 156 -22.04 0.20 2.97
C ASN A 156 -22.80 1.36 2.30
N GLN A 157 -22.85 1.40 0.96
CA GLN A 157 -23.58 2.46 0.22
C GLN A 157 -25.09 2.19 0.09
N GLY A 158 -25.59 1.06 0.59
CA GLY A 158 -27.01 0.68 0.52
C GLY A 158 -27.88 1.00 1.75
N ALA A 159 -27.34 1.61 2.82
CA ALA A 159 -28.06 1.75 4.09
C ALA A 159 -28.09 3.17 4.68
N LEU A 160 -28.07 4.21 3.83
CA LEU A 160 -28.36 5.58 4.30
C LEU A 160 -29.08 6.41 3.24
N LEU A 161 -30.28 5.98 2.87
CA LEU A 161 -31.34 6.88 2.45
C LEU A 161 -32.57 6.55 3.29
N GLU A 162 -33.32 7.59 3.66
CA GLU A 162 -34.37 7.64 4.69
C GLU A 162 -33.77 7.82 6.11
N VAL A 163 -34.06 8.88 6.87
CA VAL A 163 -35.33 9.56 7.10
C VAL A 163 -35.08 11.03 7.46
N GLN A 164 -35.78 11.90 6.72
CA GLN A 164 -36.35 13.23 7.05
C GLN A 164 -35.49 14.35 7.66
#